data_AF-A0A8S3JQF7-F1
#
_entry.id   AF-A0A8S3JQF7-F1
#
_cell.length_a   1.000
_cell.length_b   1.000
_cell.length_c   1.000
_cell.angle_alpha   90.00
_cell.angle_beta   90.00
_cell.angle_gamma   90.00
#
_symmetry.space_group_name_H-M   'P 1'
#
loop_
_entity.id
_entity.type
_entity.pdbx_description
1 polymer ?
#
loop_
_entity_poly.entity_id
_entity_poly.type
_entity_poly.pdbx_seq_one_letter_code
_entity_poly.pdbx_strand_id
1 'polypeptide(L)'
;QSTNPALRICCIGVGYVSGPTCAIIASKCPDIRITVVDVSAERAAAWNSDALPIFEGRAADLRYVEEAARQIVHTATSNKIVVEKSTVPVKACESIKTILKTNKRPGVSYQVL
;
A
#
# COMPACT_ATOMS: atom_id res chain seq x y z
N GLN A 1 -5.18 18.71 25.56
CA GLN A 1 -5.25 17.28 25.20
C GLN A 1 -4.50 17.10 23.88
N SER A 2 -3.43 16.33 23.88
CA SER A 2 -2.57 16.13 22.71
C SER A 2 -3.31 15.29 21.66
N THR A 3 -3.78 15.90 20.57
CA THR A 3 -4.36 15.17 19.44
C THR A 3 -3.22 14.54 18.65
N ASN A 4 -2.81 13.34 19.04
CA ASN A 4 -1.92 12.54 18.21
C ASN A 4 -2.62 12.38 16.84
N PRO A 5 -1.98 12.73 15.71
CA PRO A 5 -2.64 12.61 14.41
C PRO A 5 -3.04 11.14 14.22
N ALA A 6 -4.32 10.90 13.94
CA ALA A 6 -4.85 9.55 13.74
C ALA A 6 -3.96 8.79 12.75
N LEU A 7 -3.45 7.63 13.18
CA LEU A 7 -2.58 6.81 12.37
C LEU A 7 -3.38 6.33 11.14
N ARG A 8 -2.77 6.45 9.96
CA ARG A 8 -3.39 6.09 8.68
C ARG A 8 -2.53 5.08 7.95
N ILE A 9 -3.15 3.98 7.52
CA ILE A 9 -2.52 2.96 6.68
C ILE A 9 -3.18 3.01 5.31
N CYS A 10 -2.36 3.13 4.27
CA CYS A 10 -2.80 3.01 2.88
C CYS A 10 -2.19 1.73 2.29
N CYS A 11 -3.03 0.86 1.74
CA CYS A 11 -2.59 -0.35 1.05
C CYS A 11 -2.85 -0.21 -0.46
N ILE A 12 -1.80 -0.38 -1.28
CA ILE A 12 -1.86 -0.28 -2.73
C ILE A 12 -2.02 -1.68 -3.33
N GLY A 13 -3.10 -1.88 -4.08
CA GLY A 13 -3.58 -3.15 -4.61
C GLY A 13 -4.62 -3.78 -3.69
N VAL A 14 -5.79 -4.16 -4.23
CA VAL A 14 -6.83 -4.93 -3.53
C VAL A 14 -6.91 -6.33 -4.14
N GLY A 15 -6.61 -7.35 -3.34
CA GLY A 15 -6.60 -8.73 -3.80
C GLY A 15 -6.50 -9.72 -2.65
N TYR A 16 -6.15 -10.96 -2.97
CA TYR A 16 -6.09 -12.07 -2.01
C TYR A 16 -5.23 -11.78 -0.77
N VAL A 17 -4.14 -11.03 -0.95
CA VAL A 17 -3.16 -10.77 0.11
C VAL A 17 -3.48 -9.50 0.89
N SER A 18 -3.80 -8.40 0.21
CA SER A 18 -4.03 -7.09 0.84
C SER A 18 -5.40 -6.94 1.47
N GLY A 19 -6.45 -7.47 0.84
CA GLY A 19 -7.84 -7.34 1.31
C GLY A 19 -8.04 -7.96 2.70
N PRO A 20 -7.83 -9.28 2.87
CA PRO A 20 -7.96 -9.94 4.17
C PRO A 20 -7.01 -9.38 5.23
N THR A 21 -5.77 -9.01 4.86
CA THR A 21 -4.82 -8.41 5.80
C THR A 21 -5.36 -7.08 6.34
N CYS A 22 -5.83 -6.19 5.46
CA CYS A 22 -6.37 -4.90 5.87
C CYS A 22 -7.67 -5.04 6.65
N ALA A 23 -8.53 -6.01 6.32
CA ALA A 23 -9.74 -6.30 7.08
C ALA A 23 -9.44 -6.71 8.52
N ILE A 24 -8.46 -7.58 8.73
CA ILE A 24 -8.01 -8.00 10.08
C ILE A 24 -7.45 -6.81 10.86
N ILE A 25 -6.57 -6.00 10.26
CA ILE A 25 -5.98 -4.85 10.96
C ILE A 25 -7.09 -3.84 11.32
N ALA A 26 -8.04 -3.57 10.42
CA ALA A 26 -9.16 -2.67 10.71
C ALA A 26 -10.02 -3.19 11.88
N SER A 27 -10.27 -4.50 11.94
CA SER A 27 -11.02 -5.13 13.03
C SER A 27 -10.28 -5.08 14.37
N LYS A 28 -8.95 -5.23 14.36
CA LYS A 28 -8.12 -5.27 15.59
C LYS A 28 -7.64 -3.91 16.05
N CYS A 29 -7.64 -2.91 15.18
CA CYS A 29 -7.12 -1.57 15.45
C CYS A 29 -8.15 -0.50 15.04
N PRO A 30 -9.23 -0.31 15.81
CA PRO A 30 -10.34 0.57 15.42
C PRO A 30 -9.95 2.05 15.30
N ASP A 31 -8.90 2.47 16.01
CA ASP A 31 -8.38 3.85 15.97
C ASP A 31 -7.52 4.14 14.73
N ILE A 32 -7.18 3.11 13.94
CA ILE A 32 -6.37 3.24 12.74
C ILE A 32 -7.30 3.29 11.53
N ARG A 33 -7.23 4.38 10.77
CA ARG A 33 -7.93 4.45 9.49
C ARG A 33 -7.14 3.70 8.43
N ILE A 34 -7.75 2.63 7.90
CA ILE A 34 -7.20 1.85 6.80
C ILE A 34 -7.90 2.23 5.50
N THR A 35 -7.13 2.45 4.45
CA THR A 35 -7.63 2.73 3.10
C THR A 35 -6.94 1.76 2.14
N VAL A 36 -7.73 0.97 1.39
CA VAL A 36 -7.20 0.08 0.36
C VAL A 36 -7.56 0.67 -1.00
N VAL A 37 -6.58 0.81 -1.88
CA VAL A 37 -6.74 1.39 -3.21
C VAL A 37 -6.28 0.40 -4.26
N ASP A 38 -6.90 0.41 -5.43
CA ASP A 38 -6.48 -0.40 -6.59
C ASP A 38 -6.61 0.43 -7.86
N VAL A 39 -5.82 0.08 -8.88
CA VAL A 39 -5.90 0.73 -10.20
C VAL A 39 -7.21 0.37 -10.91
N SER A 40 -7.76 -0.82 -10.61
CA SER A 40 -9.03 -1.29 -11.14
C SER A 40 -10.18 -0.78 -10.28
N ALA A 41 -10.90 0.22 -10.80
CA ALA A 41 -12.11 0.75 -10.16
C ALA A 41 -13.18 -0.33 -9.96
N GLU A 42 -13.33 -1.24 -10.92
CA GLU A 42 -14.23 -2.39 -10.84
C GLU A 42 -13.87 -3.30 -9.66
N ARG A 43 -12.58 -3.64 -9.51
CA ARG A 43 -12.13 -4.49 -8.39
C ARG A 43 -12.34 -3.79 -7.05
N ALA A 44 -12.01 -2.50 -6.96
CA ALA A 44 -12.26 -1.71 -5.76
C ALA A 44 -13.77 -1.63 -5.42
N ALA A 45 -14.63 -1.49 -6.42
CA ALA A 45 -16.09 -1.48 -6.25
C ALA A 45 -16.62 -2.84 -5.78
N ALA A 46 -16.12 -3.95 -6.32
CA ALA A 46 -16.53 -5.29 -5.90
C ALA A 46 -16.26 -5.54 -4.40
N TRP A 47 -15.16 -5.02 -3.86
CA TRP A 47 -14.84 -5.09 -2.43
C TRP A 47 -15.78 -4.25 -1.53
N ASN A 48 -16.53 -3.31 -2.11
CA ASN A 48 -17.56 -2.55 -1.40
C ASN A 48 -18.98 -3.13 -1.59
N SER A 49 -19.09 -4.28 -2.25
CA SER A 49 -20.37 -4.97 -2.47
C SER A 49 -20.57 -6.12 -1.48
N ASP A 50 -21.78 -6.64 -1.41
CA ASP A 50 -22.11 -7.81 -0.59
C ASP A 50 -21.48 -9.12 -1.12
N ALA A 51 -20.95 -9.11 -2.35
CA ALA A 51 -20.30 -10.24 -2.99
C ALA A 51 -18.79 -9.96 -3.18
N LEU A 52 -17.97 -10.47 -2.26
CA LEU A 52 -16.52 -10.30 -2.36
C LEU A 52 -15.96 -11.03 -3.58
N PRO A 53 -15.03 -10.41 -4.33
CA PRO A 53 -14.49 -11.00 -5.54
C PRO A 53 -13.65 -12.24 -5.23
N ILE A 54 -13.90 -13.32 -5.98
CA ILE A 54 -13.06 -14.53 -5.96
C ILE A 54 -11.76 -14.19 -6.70
N PHE A 55 -10.62 -14.38 -6.03
CA PHE A 55 -9.32 -14.07 -6.60
C PHE A 55 -8.64 -15.34 -7.14
N GLU A 56 -8.57 -15.45 -8.46
CA GLU A 56 -7.74 -16.46 -9.12
C GLU A 56 -6.32 -15.89 -9.23
N GLY A 57 -5.36 -16.59 -8.62
CA GLY A 57 -4.00 -16.11 -8.40
C GLY A 57 -3.34 -15.52 -9.65
N ARG A 58 -3.02 -14.22 -9.60
CA ARG A 58 -2.17 -13.55 -10.60
C ARG A 58 -0.75 -13.44 -10.07
N ALA A 59 0.23 -13.72 -10.93
CA ALA A 59 1.63 -13.48 -10.61
C ALA A 59 1.87 -11.98 -10.38
N ALA A 60 2.66 -11.67 -9.36
CA ALA A 60 3.03 -10.29 -9.05
C ALA A 60 4.08 -9.81 -10.06
N ASP A 61 3.77 -8.70 -10.75
CA ASP A 61 4.63 -8.07 -11.75
C ASP A 61 5.33 -6.87 -11.11
N LEU A 62 6.67 -6.88 -11.15
CA LEU A 62 7.52 -5.85 -10.56
C LEU A 62 7.23 -4.45 -11.14
N ARG A 63 6.70 -4.35 -12.36
CA ARG A 63 6.33 -3.06 -12.97
C ARG A 63 5.32 -2.30 -12.12
N TYR A 64 4.33 -2.99 -11.55
CA TYR A 64 3.33 -2.35 -10.67
C TYR A 64 3.92 -1.92 -9.33
N VAL A 65 4.90 -2.67 -8.82
CA VAL A 65 5.61 -2.33 -7.57
C VAL A 65 6.42 -1.07 -7.75
N GLU A 66 7.18 -0.97 -8.84
CA GLU A 66 7.98 0.21 -9.13
C GLU A 66 7.11 1.44 -9.42
N GLU A 67 6.00 1.27 -10.14
CA GLU A 67 5.05 2.35 -10.41
C GLU A 67 4.43 2.88 -9.12
N ALA A 68 4.01 1.99 -8.22
CA ALA A 68 3.54 2.39 -6.89
C ALA A 68 4.62 3.18 -6.12
N ALA A 69 5.89 2.75 -6.17
CA ALA A 69 6.99 3.49 -5.53
C ALA A 69 7.17 4.89 -6.14
N ARG A 70 7.07 5.04 -7.47
CA ARG A 70 7.15 6.35 -8.14
C ARG A 70 5.98 7.25 -7.74
N GLN A 71 4.77 6.71 -7.69
CA GLN A 71 3.59 7.47 -7.26
C GLN A 71 3.67 7.91 -5.80
N ILE A 72 4.22 7.06 -4.90
CA ILE A 72 4.48 7.43 -3.51
C ILE A 72 5.40 8.64 -3.45
N VAL A 73 6.51 8.64 -4.20
CA VAL A 73 7.41 9.81 -4.24
C VAL A 73 6.69 11.06 -4.72
N HIS A 74 5.89 10.95 -5.78
CA HIS A 74 5.24 12.09 -6.40
C HIS A 74 4.15 12.70 -5.50
N THR A 75 3.46 11.88 -4.72
CA THR A 75 2.27 12.31 -3.95
C THR A 75 2.57 12.55 -2.47
N ALA A 76 3.61 11.95 -1.91
CA ALA A 76 3.92 12.09 -0.49
C ALA A 76 4.35 13.52 -0.14
N THR A 77 3.61 14.14 0.77
CA THR A 77 3.86 15.49 1.31
C THR A 77 4.46 15.47 2.71
N SER A 78 4.56 14.30 3.33
CA SER A 78 5.13 14.11 4.67
C SER A 78 5.79 12.74 4.76
N ASN A 79 6.56 12.50 5.82
CA ASN A 79 7.32 11.26 6.00
C ASN A 79 6.43 10.02 5.92
N LYS A 80 6.95 8.93 5.34
CA LYS A 80 6.23 7.67 5.15
C LYS A 80 7.10 6.47 5.51
N ILE A 81 6.45 5.46 6.06
CA ILE A 81 6.98 4.10 6.12
C ILE A 81 6.32 3.32 4.98
N VAL A 82 7.14 2.72 4.12
CA VAL A 82 6.71 1.89 2.99
C VAL A 82 7.04 0.46 3.35
N VAL A 83 6.01 -0.39 3.41
CA VAL A 83 6.14 -1.81 3.73
C VAL A 83 5.78 -2.59 2.48
N GLU A 84 6.71 -3.40 1.99
CA GLU A 84 6.46 -4.35 0.91
C GLU A 84 5.90 -5.65 1.52
N LYS A 85 4.76 -6.13 1.04
CA LYS A 85 3.98 -7.22 1.67
C LYS A 85 3.42 -8.22 0.67
N SER A 86 4.13 -8.49 -0.41
CA SER A 86 3.73 -9.44 -1.45
C SER A 86 4.72 -10.60 -1.60
N THR A 87 4.30 -11.66 -2.29
CA THR A 87 5.10 -12.90 -2.47
C THR A 87 6.12 -12.79 -3.63
N VAL A 88 6.46 -11.57 -4.04
CA VAL A 88 7.39 -11.28 -5.13
C VAL A 88 8.84 -11.55 -4.69
N PRO A 89 9.78 -11.73 -5.64
CA PRO A 89 11.17 -12.01 -5.33
C PRO A 89 11.82 -10.84 -4.55
N VAL A 90 12.87 -11.17 -3.78
CA VAL A 90 13.69 -10.28 -2.92
C VAL A 90 14.07 -8.93 -3.55
N LYS A 91 14.16 -8.87 -4.89
CA LYS A 91 14.51 -7.65 -5.66
C LYS A 91 13.45 -6.54 -5.62
N ALA A 92 12.20 -6.85 -5.27
CA ALA A 92 11.13 -5.84 -5.17
C ALA A 92 11.47 -4.76 -4.14
N CYS A 93 11.90 -5.18 -2.94
CA CYS A 93 12.30 -4.28 -1.85
C CYS A 93 13.51 -3.40 -2.24
N GLU A 94 14.49 -3.97 -2.92
CA GLU A 94 15.67 -3.24 -3.41
C GLU A 94 15.30 -2.16 -4.44
N SER A 95 14.37 -2.50 -5.34
CA SER A 95 13.87 -1.60 -6.38
C SER A 95 13.11 -0.42 -5.76
N ILE A 96 12.22 -0.69 -4.80
CA ILE A 96 11.50 0.34 -4.03
C ILE A 96 12.51 1.26 -3.32
N LYS A 97 13.47 0.68 -2.58
CA LYS A 97 14.51 1.44 -1.86
C LYS A 97 15.27 2.36 -2.80
N THR A 98 15.65 1.87 -3.99
CA THR A 98 16.37 2.64 -4.99
C THR A 98 15.52 3.80 -5.50
N ILE A 99 14.27 3.55 -5.90
CA ILE A 99 13.36 4.58 -6.44
C ILE A 99 13.12 5.69 -5.40
N LEU A 100 12.81 5.32 -4.15
CA LEU A 100 12.50 6.29 -3.09
C LEU A 100 13.73 7.13 -2.68
N LYS A 101 14.94 6.55 -2.72
CA LYS A 101 16.18 7.26 -2.43
C LYS A 101 16.58 8.21 -3.54
N THR A 102 16.53 7.77 -4.79
CA THR A 102 16.96 8.56 -5.96
C THR A 102 16.05 9.76 -6.22
N ASN A 103 14.75 9.64 -5.94
CA ASN A 103 13.77 10.67 -6.25
C ASN A 103 13.29 11.44 -5.01
N LYS A 104 14.11 11.50 -3.95
CA LYS A 104 13.72 12.09 -2.67
C LYS A 104 13.32 13.57 -2.82
N ARG A 105 12.15 13.92 -2.28
CA ARG A 105 11.67 15.31 -2.22
C ARG A 105 12.27 16.04 -1.00
N PRO A 106 12.61 17.33 -1.12
CA PRO A 106 13.03 18.13 0.04
C PRO A 106 11.98 18.08 1.15
N GLY A 107 12.42 17.84 2.39
CA GLY A 107 11.53 17.79 3.56
C GLY A 107 10.73 16.49 3.75
N VAL A 108 10.88 15.48 2.88
CA VAL A 108 10.20 14.18 3.02
C VAL A 108 11.22 13.06 3.19
N SER A 109 11.03 12.21 4.19
CA SER A 109 11.80 10.98 4.40
C SER A 109 10.96 9.73 4.20
N TYR A 110 11.60 8.67 3.72
CA TYR A 110 11.01 7.36 3.49
C TYR A 110 11.79 6.31 4.27
N GLN A 111 11.09 5.47 5.01
CA GLN A 111 11.63 4.24 5.59
C GLN A 111 11.04 3.05 4.83
N VAL A 112 11.87 2.10 4.41
CA VAL A 112 11.40 0.88 3.74
C VAL A 112 11.65 -0.31 4.67
N LEU A 113 10.57 -1.01 5.02
CA LEU A 113 10.59 -2.22 5.84
C LEU A 113 10.32 -3.45 4.95
#